data_AF-X1IFZ0-F1
#
_entry.id   AF-X1IFZ0-F1
#
_cell.length_a   1.000
_cell.length_b   1.000
_cell.length_c   1.000
_cell.angle_alpha   90.00
_cell.angle_beta   90.00
_cell.angle_gamma   90.00
#
_symmetry.space_group_name_H-M   'P 1'
#
loop_
_entity.id
_entity.type
_entity.pdbx_description
1 polymer ?
#
loop_
_entity_poly.entity_id
_entity_poly.type
_entity_poly.pdbx_seq_one_letter_code
_entity_poly.pdbx_strand_id
1 'polypeptide(L)' 'AEKILQEKDADFIALCRTLIYEPDLPNRWKSGDLSPPLCTSCNQCFGTLMSGPVHCPIKKKAERRKMREEKKKAQQ' A
#
# COMPACT_ATOMS: atom_id res chain seq x y z
N ALA A 1 3.83 -10.28 13.03
CA ALA A 1 5.12 -10.51 12.34
C ALA A 1 6.23 -10.80 13.34
N GLU A 2 6.40 -9.98 14.38
CA GLU A 2 7.45 -10.19 15.38
C GLU A 2 7.40 -11.56 16.07
N LYS A 3 6.20 -12.01 16.48
CA LYS A 3 6.01 -13.31 17.13
C LYS A 3 6.59 -14.48 16.32
N ILE A 4 6.28 -14.58 15.03
CA ILE A 4 6.76 -15.68 14.17
C ILE A 4 8.29 -15.65 13.96
N LEU A 5 8.91 -14.47 14.01
CA LEU A 5 10.37 -14.34 13.96
C LEU A 5 11.00 -14.76 15.29
N GLN A 6 10.40 -14.35 16.42
CA GLN A 6 10.87 -14.70 17.77
C GLN A 6 10.75 -16.20 18.06
N GLU A 7 9.67 -16.83 17.58
CA GLU A 7 9.43 -18.27 17.67
C GLU A 7 10.27 -19.08 16.66
N LYS A 8 10.97 -18.41 15.74
CA LYS A 8 11.78 -19.00 14.66
C LYS A 8 10.98 -19.86 13.67
N ASP A 9 9.71 -19.53 13.47
CA ASP A 9 8.86 -20.15 12.43
C ASP A 9 9.20 -19.63 11.02
N ALA A 10 9.86 -18.47 10.93
CA ALA A 10 10.35 -17.89 9.68
C ALA A 10 11.56 -16.97 9.91
N ASP A 11 12.45 -16.88 8.93
CA ASP A 11 13.58 -15.95 8.95
C ASP A 11 13.25 -14.58 8.35
N PHE A 12 12.25 -14.51 7.47
CA PHE A 12 11.88 -13.31 6.74
C PHE A 12 10.38 -13.13 6.61
N ILE A 13 9.96 -11.86 6.51
CA ILE A 13 8.58 -11.47 6.24
C ILE A 13 8.46 -11.02 4.79
N ALA A 14 7.74 -11.78 3.98
CA ALA A 14 7.43 -11.40 2.61
C ALA A 14 6.19 -10.49 2.57
N LEU A 15 6.32 -9.35 1.88
CA LEU A 15 5.22 -8.41 1.64
C LEU A 15 5.01 -8.27 0.13
N CYS A 16 3.75 -8.24 -0.31
CA CYS A 16 3.41 -8.10 -1.72
C CYS A 16 2.40 -6.98 -1.93
N ARG A 17 1.10 -7.24 -1.72
CA ARG A 17 0.01 -6.28 -1.99
C ARG A 17 0.13 -4.98 -1.19
N THR A 18 0.69 -5.03 0.01
CA THR A 18 0.96 -3.84 0.83
C THR A 18 1.99 -2.94 0.16
N LEU A 19 3.08 -3.49 -0.39
CA LEU A 19 4.11 -2.71 -1.11
C LEU A 19 3.62 -2.13 -2.44
N ILE A 20 2.64 -2.76 -3.10
CA ILE A 20 1.99 -2.21 -4.30
C ILE A 20 1.22 -0.91 -3.96
N TYR A 21 0.63 -0.83 -2.75
CA TYR A 21 -0.04 0.39 -2.28
C TYR A 21 0.97 1.37 -1.66
N GLU A 22 1.78 0.92 -0.72
CA GLU A 22 2.71 1.73 0.08
C GLU A 22 4.15 1.24 -0.15
N PRO A 23 4.84 1.70 -1.21
CA PRO A 23 6.23 1.31 -1.46
C PRO A 23 7.19 1.68 -0.32
N ASP A 24 6.88 2.71 0.46
CA ASP A 24 7.69 3.18 1.59
C ASP A 24 7.34 2.52 2.93
N LEU A 25 6.40 1.55 2.95
CA LEU A 25 5.88 0.96 4.19
C LEU A 25 6.97 0.51 5.17
N PRO A 26 8.08 -0.13 4.73
CA PRO A 26 9.16 -0.48 5.65
C PRO A 26 9.84 0.74 6.31
N ASN A 27 10.00 1.84 5.56
CA ASN A 27 10.58 3.08 6.08
C ASN A 27 9.61 3.78 7.04
N ARG A 28 8.30 3.76 6.75
CA ARG A 28 7.24 4.29 7.63
C ARG A 28 7.21 3.57 8.98
N TRP A 29 7.24 2.24 8.96
CA TRP A 29 7.34 1.45 10.18
C TRP A 29 8.66 1.70 10.92
N LYS A 30 9.78 1.81 10.19
CA LYS A 30 11.09 2.14 10.77
C LYS A 30 11.10 3.52 11.46
N SER A 31 10.33 4.50 10.97
CA SER A 31 10.22 5.81 11.61
C SER A 31 9.29 5.84 12.82
N GLY A 32 8.71 4.70 13.22
CA GLY A 32 7.86 4.57 14.41
C GLY A 32 6.36 4.71 14.16
N ASP A 33 5.93 5.02 12.93
CA ASP A 33 4.51 4.95 12.56
C ASP A 33 4.16 3.50 12.25
N LEU A 34 3.77 2.76 13.29
CA LEU A 34 3.38 1.35 13.20
C LEU A 34 1.88 1.15 12.88
N SER A 35 1.19 2.18 12.38
CA SER A 35 -0.21 2.03 12.02
C SER A 35 -0.37 1.00 10.88
N PRO A 36 -1.51 0.28 10.83
CA PRO A 36 -1.73 -0.76 9.83
C PRO A 36 -1.51 -0.27 8.40
N PRO A 37 -1.07 -1.15 7.48
CA PRO A 37 -0.97 -0.79 6.07
C PRO A 37 -2.36 -0.49 5.49
N LEU A 38 -2.40 0.42 4.53
CA LEU A 38 -3.61 0.88 3.82
C LEU A 38 -4.20 -0.19 2.90
N CYS A 39 -3.42 -1.20 2.53
CA CYS A 39 -3.93 -2.32 1.73
C CYS A 39 -4.87 -3.20 2.55
N THR A 40 -6.14 -3.26 2.16
CA THR A 40 -7.19 -4.07 2.82
C THR A 40 -7.34 -5.48 2.22
N SER A 41 -6.38 -5.94 1.43
CA SER A 41 -6.44 -7.26 0.75
C SER A 41 -7.65 -7.47 -0.18
N CYS A 42 -8.25 -6.41 -0.71
CA CYS A 42 -9.42 -6.46 -1.62
C CYS A 42 -9.23 -7.19 -2.96
N ASN A 43 -8.01 -7.64 -3.26
CA ASN A 43 -7.62 -8.37 -4.48
C ASN A 43 -7.77 -7.63 -5.83
N GLN A 44 -8.18 -6.35 -5.85
CA GLN A 44 -8.38 -5.62 -7.12
C GLN A 44 -7.11 -5.41 -7.94
N CYS A 45 -5.93 -5.42 -7.32
CA CYS A 45 -4.65 -5.38 -8.06
C CYS A 45 -4.50 -6.58 -8.99
N PHE A 46 -5.10 -7.74 -8.67
CA PHE A 46 -5.05 -8.92 -9.52
C PHE A 46 -5.72 -8.69 -10.87
N GLY A 47 -6.83 -7.94 -10.90
CA GLY A 47 -7.53 -7.60 -12.15
C GLY A 47 -6.70 -6.73 -13.10
N THR A 48 -5.59 -6.14 -12.64
CA THR A 48 -4.71 -5.31 -13.47
C THR A 48 -3.67 -6.11 -14.25
N LEU A 49 -3.44 -7.40 -13.92
CA LEU A 49 -2.37 -8.21 -14.53
C LEU A 49 -2.45 -8.29 -16.05
N MET A 50 -3.66 -8.41 -16.60
CA MET A 50 -3.88 -8.55 -18.05
C MET A 50 -3.92 -7.21 -18.79
N SER A 51 -3.91 -6.09 -18.07
CA SER A 51 -4.11 -4.74 -18.62
C SER A 51 -2.85 -3.87 -18.59
N GLY A 52 -1.69 -4.46 -18.30
CA GLY A 52 -0.40 -3.77 -18.23
C GLY A 52 0.28 -3.90 -16.85
N PRO A 53 1.10 -2.92 -16.45
CA PRO A 53 1.82 -2.99 -15.18
C PRO A 53 0.87 -3.12 -13.98
N VAL A 54 1.20 -4.07 -13.10
CA VAL A 54 0.46 -4.31 -11.86
C VAL A 54 0.47 -3.06 -11.00
N HIS A 55 -0.71 -2.65 -10.54
CA HIS A 55 -0.86 -1.52 -9.64
C HIS A 55 -2.06 -1.70 -8.71
N CYS A 56 -2.18 -0.85 -7.70
CA CYS A 56 -3.36 -0.83 -6.82
C CYS A 56 -4.43 0.14 -7.38
N PRO A 57 -5.62 -0.34 -7.78
CA PRO A 57 -6.70 0.53 -8.25
C PRO A 57 -7.23 1.47 -7.17
N ILE A 58 -7.25 1.02 -5.90
CA ILE A 58 -7.70 1.82 -4.76
C ILE A 58 -6.77 3.03 -4.56
N LYS A 59 -5.45 2.82 -4.60
CA LYS A 59 -4.46 3.90 -4.52
C LYS A 59 -4.67 4.92 -5.64
N LYS A 60 -4.73 4.48 -6.89
CA LYS A 60 -4.96 5.38 -8.05
C LYS A 60 -6.24 6.18 -7.91
N LYS A 61 -7.33 5.57 -7.40
CA LYS A 61 -8.61 6.27 -7.18
C LYS A 61 -8.46 7.35 -6.10
N ALA A 62 -7.77 7.05 -5.00
CA ALA A 62 -7.52 8.00 -3.92
C ALA A 62 -6.65 9.19 -4.39
N GLU A 63 -5.58 8.92 -5.14
CA GLU A 63 -4.71 9.96 -5.73
C GLU A 63 -5.49 10.87 -6.69
N ARG A 64 -6.28 10.29 -7.61
CA ARG A 64 -7.14 11.06 -8.52
C ARG A 64 -8.14 11.93 -7.77
N ARG A 65 -8.69 11.45 -6.64
CA ARG A 65 -9.60 12.25 -5.80
C ARG A 65 -8.87 13.44 -5.18
N LYS A 66 -7.69 13.22 -4.57
CA LYS A 66 -6.85 14.29 -4.00
C LYS A 66 -6.52 15.36 -5.04
N MET A 67 -6.05 14.95 -6.22
CA MET A 67 -5.74 15.89 -7.32
C MET A 67 -6.96 16.73 -7.75
N ARG A 68 -8.17 16.16 -7.74
CA ARG A 68 -9.40 16.91 -8.05
C ARG A 68 -9.74 17.92 -6.96
N GLU A 69 -9.55 17.56 -5.69
CA GLU A 69 -9.77 18.44 -4.55
C GLU A 69 -8.76 19.60 -4.52
N GLU A 70 -7.48 19.32 -4.77
CA GLU A 70 -6.42 20.33 -4.89
C GLU A 70 -6.70 21.32 -6.02
N LYS A 71 -7.10 20.84 -7.20
CA LYS A 71 -7.49 21.71 -8.33
C LYS A 71 -8.67 22.61 -8.00
N LYS A 72 -9.67 22.11 -7.28
CA LYS A 72 -10.81 22.93 -6.85
C LYS A 72 -10.38 24.01 -5.87
N LYS A 73 -9.50 23.70 -4.93
CA LYS A 73 -8.96 24.68 -3.96
C LYS A 73 -8.10 25.76 -4.64
N ALA A 74 -7.36 25.42 -5.68
CA ALA A 74 -6.52 26.37 -6.42
C ALA A 74 -7.31 27.29 -7.37
N GLN A 75 -8.57 26.96 -7.67
CA GLN A 75 -9.46 27.76 -8.52
C GLN A 75 -10.42 28.64 -7.69
N GLN A 76 -10.33 28.57 -6.37
CA GLN A 76 -11.08 29.38 -5.40
C GLN A 76 -10.17 30.47 -4.82
#